data_AF-A0A382MSF7-F1
#
_entry.id   AF-A0A382MSF7-F1
#
_cell.length_a   1.000
_cell.length_b   1.000
_cell.length_c   1.000
_cell.angle_alpha   90.00
_cell.angle_beta   90.00
_cell.angle_gamma   90.00
#
_symmetry.space_group_name_H-M   'P 1'
#
loop_
_entity.id
_entity.type
_entity.pdbx_description
1 polymer ?
#
loop_
_entity_poly.entity_id
_entity_poly.type
_entity_poly.pdbx_seq_one_letter_code
_entity_poly.pdbx_strand_id
1 'polypeptide(L)'
;TIQILNGLLNRVQWNLHHGTSRHLIGKDQLEQKREQLRGLIEHFIEKELDQKWVETKFIFNGKKDAPEWGTRLIIIANHYCGNGCQFLAALTKQIPDGILIGTNTGSFPKNSFGPVFQLRQSRIMLTFGNKLHLNHLGEPVSTSGYLPNYWLFPPMGITEIMRYANKSN
;
A
#
# COMPACT_ATOMS: atom_id res chain seq x y z
N THR A 1 -6.21 14.50 -6.68
CA THR A 1 -5.16 14.02 -5.74
C THR A 1 -4.32 15.14 -5.15
N ILE A 2 -3.75 16.03 -5.97
CA ILE A 2 -2.87 17.13 -5.50
C ILE A 2 -3.56 18.03 -4.46
N GLN A 3 -4.85 18.37 -4.64
CA GLN A 3 -5.61 19.15 -3.65
C GLN A 3 -5.67 18.49 -2.26
N ILE A 4 -5.80 17.16 -2.20
CA ILE A 4 -5.81 16.39 -0.94
C ILE A 4 -4.43 16.43 -0.28
N LEU A 5 -3.37 16.24 -1.07
CA LEU A 5 -1.99 16.33 -0.59
C LEU A 5 -1.66 17.72 -0.05
N ASN A 6 -2.12 18.78 -0.74
CA ASN A 6 -2.01 20.16 -0.26
C ASN A 6 -2.77 20.38 1.06
N GLY A 7 -3.97 19.82 1.20
CA GLY A 7 -4.72 19.88 2.47
C GLY A 7 -3.99 19.19 3.63
N LEU A 8 -3.35 18.04 3.38
CA LEU A 8 -2.53 17.34 4.37
C LEU A 8 -1.26 18.12 4.72
N LEU A 9 -0.61 18.74 3.73
CA LEU A 9 0.58 19.56 3.91
C LEU A 9 0.25 20.79 4.78
N ASN A 10 -0.84 21.48 4.51
CA ASN A 10 -1.32 22.63 5.29
C ASN A 10 -1.56 22.24 6.75
N ARG A 11 -2.14 21.06 7.01
CA ARG A 11 -2.37 20.57 8.36
C ARG A 11 -1.06 20.27 9.11
N VAL A 12 -0.06 19.70 8.43
CA VAL A 12 1.27 19.45 9.02
C VAL A 12 1.99 20.76 9.33
N GLN A 13 1.92 21.74 8.42
CA GLN A 13 2.50 23.08 8.62
C GLN A 13 1.83 23.82 9.79
N TRP A 14 0.50 23.73 9.91
CA TRP A 14 -0.23 24.30 11.03
C TRP A 14 0.21 23.68 12.37
N ASN A 15 0.35 22.36 12.44
CA ASN A 15 0.83 21.65 13.63
C ASN A 15 2.27 22.02 14.01
N LEU A 16 3.14 22.26 13.02
CA LEU A 16 4.52 22.71 13.24
C LEU A 16 4.57 24.13 13.82
N HIS A 17 3.71 25.03 13.32
CA HIS A 17 3.62 26.41 13.80
C HIS A 17 3.03 26.53 15.21
N HIS A 18 2.04 25.70 15.53
CA HIS A 18 1.29 25.81 16.79
C HIS A 18 1.83 24.89 17.90
N GLY A 19 3.07 24.39 17.74
CA GLY A 19 3.90 23.79 18.79
C GLY A 19 3.12 23.09 19.90
N THR A 20 2.51 21.94 19.58
CA THR A 20 1.60 21.28 20.53
C THR A 20 2.38 20.42 21.50
N SER A 21 2.59 20.93 22.71
CA SER A 21 2.96 20.19 23.93
C SER A 21 1.98 19.05 24.31
N ARG A 22 1.01 18.73 23.44
CA ARG A 22 -0.06 17.74 23.59
C ARG A 22 -0.07 16.64 22.51
N HIS A 23 0.93 16.55 21.64
CA HIS A 23 0.94 15.52 20.59
C HIS A 23 2.07 14.50 20.78
N LEU A 24 1.71 13.21 20.66
CA LEU A 24 2.59 12.03 20.72
C LEU A 24 3.57 11.94 19.52
N ILE A 25 3.70 13.02 18.74
CA ILE A 25 4.46 13.08 17.48
C ILE A 25 5.46 14.23 17.64
N GLY A 26 6.75 13.91 17.61
CA GLY A 26 7.83 14.89 17.77
C GLY A 26 7.89 15.88 16.60
N LYS A 27 8.45 17.07 16.85
CA LYS A 27 8.63 18.13 15.84
C LYS A 27 9.37 17.61 14.59
N ASP A 28 10.43 16.84 14.79
CA ASP A 28 11.22 16.26 13.71
C ASP A 28 10.40 15.29 12.83
N GLN A 29 9.45 14.55 13.42
CA GLN A 29 8.55 13.67 12.68
C GLN A 29 7.54 14.46 11.83
N LEU A 30 7.10 15.63 12.30
CA LEU A 30 6.24 16.53 11.54
C LEU A 30 7.01 17.21 10.40
N GLU A 31 8.26 17.61 10.62
CA GLU A 31 9.13 18.18 9.58
C GLU A 31 9.42 17.14 8.48
N GLN A 32 9.75 15.91 8.87
CA GLN A 32 9.97 14.82 7.91
C GLN A 32 8.71 14.53 7.07
N LYS A 33 7.53 14.54 7.72
CA LYS A 33 6.25 14.36 7.02
C LYS A 33 5.93 15.51 6.07
N ARG A 34 6.32 16.74 6.41
CA ARG A 34 6.19 17.91 5.54
C ARG A 34 6.99 17.73 4.25
N GLU A 35 8.27 17.36 4.36
CA GLU A 35 9.13 17.16 3.19
C GLU A 35 8.68 15.99 2.32
N GLN A 36 8.20 14.90 2.94
CA GLN A 36 7.60 13.78 2.19
C GLN A 36 6.36 14.20 1.38
N LEU A 37 5.48 15.02 1.97
CA LEU A 37 4.30 15.52 1.26
C LEU A 37 4.68 16.47 0.12
N ARG A 38 5.68 17.34 0.31
CA ARG A 38 6.20 18.22 -0.74
C ARG A 38 6.77 17.43 -1.91
N GLY A 39 7.69 16.50 -1.64
CA GLY A 39 8.28 15.67 -2.68
C GLY A 39 7.25 14.81 -3.42
N LEU A 40 6.20 14.36 -2.73
CA LEU A 40 5.10 13.64 -3.37
C LEU A 40 4.26 14.56 -4.27
N ILE A 41 4.00 15.80 -3.87
CA ILE A 41 3.29 16.78 -4.72
C ILE A 41 4.13 17.11 -5.95
N GLU A 42 5.43 17.39 -5.77
CA GLU A 42 6.38 17.67 -6.84
C GLU A 42 6.43 16.51 -7.85
N HIS A 43 6.55 15.26 -7.36
CA HIS A 43 6.53 14.08 -8.20
C HIS A 43 5.23 13.95 -9.02
N PHE A 44 4.07 14.25 -8.42
CA PHE A 44 2.79 14.22 -9.12
C PHE A 44 2.69 15.30 -10.21
N ILE A 45 3.27 16.48 -9.97
CA ILE A 45 3.33 17.58 -10.93
C ILE A 45 4.28 17.23 -12.08
N GLU A 46 5.52 16.81 -11.78
CA GLU A 46 6.55 16.47 -12.78
C GLU A 46 6.16 15.30 -13.68
N LYS A 47 5.39 14.35 -13.16
CA LYS A 47 4.94 13.16 -13.89
C LYS A 47 3.55 13.29 -14.49
N GLU A 48 2.92 14.47 -14.40
CA GLU A 48 1.56 14.73 -14.89
C GLU A 48 0.53 13.71 -14.37
N LEU A 49 0.71 13.26 -13.12
CA LEU A 49 -0.17 12.27 -12.50
C LEU A 49 -1.44 12.99 -11.99
N ASP A 50 -2.52 12.91 -12.74
CA ASP A 50 -3.82 13.48 -12.40
C ASP A 50 -4.52 12.72 -11.25
N GLN A 51 -4.23 11.42 -11.13
CA GLN A 51 -4.84 10.52 -10.15
C GLN A 51 -3.80 9.64 -9.45
N LYS A 52 -3.91 9.53 -8.12
CA LYS A 52 -3.26 8.44 -7.39
C LYS A 52 -3.96 7.18 -7.85
N TRP A 53 -3.24 6.25 -8.47
CA TRP A 53 -3.75 4.90 -8.69
C TRP A 53 -4.00 4.28 -7.30
N VAL A 54 -5.28 4.37 -6.91
CA VAL A 54 -6.01 3.63 -5.88
C VAL A 54 -5.13 3.07 -4.77
N GLU A 55 -4.84 3.87 -3.73
CA GLU A 55 -4.53 3.30 -2.42
C GLU A 55 -5.84 3.23 -1.63
N THR A 56 -6.70 2.26 -1.98
CA THR A 56 -7.85 1.95 -1.15
C THR A 56 -7.38 1.06 -0.01
N LYS A 57 -7.37 1.62 1.20
CA LYS A 57 -7.19 0.84 2.43
C LYS A 57 -8.55 0.30 2.82
N PHE A 58 -8.85 -0.94 2.47
CA PHE A 58 -10.00 -1.64 3.01
C PHE A 58 -9.66 -2.15 4.40
N ILE A 59 -10.23 -1.53 5.44
CA ILE A 59 -10.23 -2.09 6.78
C ILE A 59 -11.48 -2.97 6.87
N PHE A 60 -11.29 -4.27 6.69
CA PHE A 60 -12.37 -5.23 6.90
C PHE A 60 -12.47 -5.52 8.41
N ASN A 61 -13.28 -4.73 9.12
CA ASN A 61 -13.76 -5.12 10.44
C ASN A 61 -14.91 -6.11 10.25
N GLY A 62 -14.56 -7.35 9.94
CA GLY A 62 -15.53 -8.44 9.83
C GLY A 62 -16.15 -8.75 11.18
N LYS A 63 -17.48 -8.86 11.24
CA LYS A 63 -18.15 -9.53 12.37
C LYS A 63 -17.88 -11.03 12.24
N LYS A 64 -17.69 -11.72 13.37
CA LYS A 64 -17.50 -13.18 13.41
C LYS A 64 -18.62 -13.94 12.68
N ASP A 65 -19.82 -13.35 12.70
CA ASP A 65 -21.05 -13.94 12.17
C ASP A 65 -21.39 -13.41 10.77
N ALA A 66 -20.45 -12.75 10.09
CA ALA A 66 -20.66 -12.33 8.72
C ALA A 66 -20.86 -13.56 7.81
N PRO A 67 -21.82 -13.50 6.87
CA PRO A 67 -22.04 -14.61 5.93
C PRO A 67 -20.77 -14.89 5.13
N GLU A 68 -20.61 -16.14 4.70
CA GLU A 68 -19.51 -16.53 3.83
C GLU A 68 -19.47 -15.64 2.59
N TRP A 69 -18.27 -15.22 2.23
CA TRP A 69 -18.04 -14.34 1.10
C TRP A 69 -18.31 -15.10 -0.21
N GLY A 70 -19.55 -15.05 -0.72
CA GLY A 70 -19.97 -15.72 -1.96
C GLY A 70 -19.66 -14.94 -3.23
N THR A 71 -18.64 -14.08 -3.23
CA THR A 71 -18.29 -13.21 -4.37
C THR A 71 -16.83 -13.37 -4.76
N ARG A 72 -16.56 -13.49 -6.06
CA ARG A 72 -15.19 -13.58 -6.58
C ARG A 72 -14.43 -12.26 -6.40
N LEU A 73 -13.21 -12.33 -5.86
CA LEU A 73 -12.31 -11.17 -5.78
C LEU A 73 -11.31 -11.23 -6.93
N ILE A 74 -11.39 -10.28 -7.86
CA ILE A 74 -10.42 -10.17 -8.96
C ILE A 74 -9.60 -8.90 -8.76
N ILE A 75 -8.28 -9.06 -8.65
CA ILE A 75 -7.33 -7.97 -8.52
C ILE A 75 -6.43 -7.95 -9.75
N ILE A 76 -6.30 -6.77 -10.36
CA ILE A 76 -5.38 -6.53 -11.46
C ILE A 76 -4.23 -5.70 -10.92
N ALA A 77 -3.01 -6.23 -10.98
CA ALA A 77 -1.85 -5.58 -10.40
C ALA A 77 -0.59 -5.79 -11.25
N ASN A 78 0.38 -4.91 -11.06
CA ASN A 78 1.71 -5.04 -11.67
C ASN A 78 2.80 -4.84 -10.60
N HIS A 79 4.06 -4.81 -11.03
CA HIS A 79 5.20 -4.66 -10.14
C HIS A 79 5.25 -3.30 -9.40
N TYR A 80 4.47 -2.31 -9.82
CA TYR A 80 4.33 -1.01 -9.14
C TYR A 80 3.24 -0.99 -8.04
N CYS A 81 2.66 -2.15 -7.71
CA CYS A 81 1.63 -2.29 -6.68
C CYS A 81 2.10 -1.77 -5.30
N GLY A 82 1.49 -0.67 -4.84
CA GLY A 82 1.72 -0.05 -3.52
C GLY A 82 0.95 -0.71 -2.37
N ASN A 83 0.98 -0.16 -1.14
CA ASN A 83 0.53 -0.86 0.08
C ASN A 83 -0.90 -1.40 0.01
N GLY A 84 -1.87 -0.55 -0.38
CA GLY A 84 -3.27 -0.96 -0.47
C GLY A 84 -3.49 -2.03 -1.54
N CYS A 85 -2.82 -1.87 -2.68
CA CYS A 85 -2.82 -2.87 -3.75
C CYS A 85 -2.19 -4.20 -3.27
N GLN A 86 -1.09 -4.17 -2.52
CA GLN A 86 -0.41 -5.37 -2.02
C GLN A 86 -1.26 -6.11 -0.99
N PHE A 87 -1.98 -5.38 -0.15
CA PHE A 87 -2.95 -5.97 0.76
C PHE A 87 -4.04 -6.73 0.00
N LEU A 88 -4.60 -6.14 -1.06
CA LEU A 88 -5.61 -6.81 -1.89
C LEU A 88 -5.02 -8.00 -2.65
N ALA A 89 -3.82 -7.87 -3.20
CA ALA A 89 -3.11 -8.98 -3.84
C ALA A 89 -2.88 -10.12 -2.84
N ALA A 90 -2.48 -9.83 -1.61
CA ALA A 90 -2.35 -10.81 -0.54
C ALA A 90 -3.68 -11.48 -0.21
N LEU A 91 -4.78 -10.71 -0.19
CA LEU A 91 -6.12 -11.23 0.10
C LEU A 91 -6.56 -12.24 -0.96
N THR A 92 -6.23 -12.02 -2.24
CA THR A 92 -6.54 -13.00 -3.30
C THR A 92 -5.89 -14.37 -3.07
N LYS A 93 -4.82 -14.46 -2.28
CA LYS A 93 -4.16 -15.73 -1.95
C LYS A 93 -4.71 -16.40 -0.69
N GLN A 94 -5.56 -15.70 0.04
CA GLN A 94 -6.10 -16.14 1.32
C GLN A 94 -7.56 -16.59 1.22
N ILE A 95 -8.25 -16.29 0.13
CA ILE A 95 -9.65 -16.68 -0.07
C ILE A 95 -9.77 -17.63 -1.28
N PRO A 96 -10.72 -18.59 -1.26
CA PRO A 96 -10.85 -19.59 -2.33
C PRO A 96 -11.11 -18.97 -3.71
N ASP A 97 -11.95 -17.93 -3.78
CA ASP A 97 -12.35 -17.29 -5.04
C ASP A 97 -11.53 -16.02 -5.34
N GLY A 98 -10.27 -16.00 -4.91
CA GLY A 98 -9.34 -14.90 -5.12
C GLY A 98 -8.50 -15.09 -6.38
N ILE A 99 -8.53 -14.12 -7.29
CA ILE A 99 -7.82 -14.17 -8.56
C ILE A 99 -6.96 -12.92 -8.74
N LEU A 100 -5.65 -13.11 -8.88
CA LEU A 100 -4.69 -12.07 -9.21
C LEU A 100 -4.32 -12.14 -10.69
N ILE A 101 -4.44 -11.03 -11.40
CA ILE A 101 -4.14 -10.92 -12.84
C ILE A 101 -3.08 -9.82 -13.03
N GLY A 102 -2.11 -10.05 -13.92
CA GLY A 102 -1.13 -9.02 -14.28
C GLY A 102 0.30 -9.51 -14.30
N THR A 103 1.20 -8.76 -13.68
CA THR A 103 2.59 -9.19 -13.47
C THR A 103 2.85 -9.45 -11.98
N ASN A 104 4.02 -9.99 -11.65
CA ASN A 104 4.40 -10.18 -10.25
C ASN A 104 4.30 -8.84 -9.50
N THR A 105 3.61 -8.83 -8.36
CA THR A 105 3.56 -7.60 -7.55
C THR A 105 4.94 -7.33 -6.97
N GLY A 106 5.24 -6.05 -6.71
CA GLY A 106 6.49 -5.67 -6.03
C GLY A 106 6.53 -6.17 -4.59
N SER A 107 7.56 -5.80 -3.82
CA SER A 107 7.52 -6.02 -2.37
C SER A 107 6.50 -5.08 -1.71
N PHE A 108 6.01 -5.45 -0.52
CA PHE A 108 5.27 -4.49 0.31
C PHE A 108 6.12 -3.23 0.47
N PRO A 109 5.58 -2.03 0.19
CA PRO A 109 6.33 -0.80 0.40
C PRO A 109 6.83 -0.76 1.83
N LYS A 110 8.13 -0.50 1.98
CA LYS A 110 8.82 -0.35 3.27
C LYS A 110 8.40 0.98 3.92
N ASN A 111 7.10 1.17 4.16
CA ASN A 111 6.59 2.35 4.86
C ASN A 111 6.73 2.19 6.39
N SER A 112 7.30 1.08 6.86
CA SER A 112 7.95 1.00 8.15
C SER A 112 9.36 1.57 8.02
N PHE A 113 9.52 2.87 8.25
CA PHE A 113 10.77 3.37 8.81
C PHE A 113 10.90 2.75 10.21
N GLY A 114 11.39 1.52 10.26
CA GLY A 114 11.90 0.96 11.51
C GLY A 114 13.06 1.83 11.98
N PRO A 115 13.31 1.93 13.29
CA PRO A 115 14.48 2.64 13.80
C PRO A 115 15.73 2.13 13.07
N VAL A 116 16.52 3.07 12.55
CA VAL A 116 17.81 2.77 11.93
C VAL A 116 18.86 2.81 13.02
N PHE A 117 19.50 1.67 13.27
CA PHE A 117 20.56 1.54 14.25
C PHE A 117 21.91 1.53 13.54
N GLN A 118 22.81 2.43 13.90
CA GLN A 118 24.20 2.34 13.46
C GLN A 118 24.97 1.44 14.43
N LEU A 119 25.59 0.38 13.91
CA LEU A 119 26.48 -0.45 14.72
C LEU A 119 27.69 0.37 15.17
N ARG A 120 28.02 0.30 16.46
CA ARG A 120 29.12 1.08 17.06
C ARG A 120 30.41 0.89 16.27
N GLN A 121 31.11 2.01 16.04
CA GLN A 121 32.40 2.04 15.34
C GLN A 121 32.36 1.48 13.91
N SER A 122 31.20 1.47 13.24
CA SER A 122 31.05 1.02 11.86
C SER A 122 30.22 2.00 11.02
N ARG A 123 30.26 1.83 9.69
CA ARG A 123 29.34 2.51 8.75
C ARG A 123 28.09 1.67 8.45
N ILE A 124 27.88 0.57 9.17
CA ILE A 124 26.77 -0.34 8.93
C ILE A 124 25.51 0.21 9.60
N MET A 125 24.46 0.40 8.81
CA MET A 125 23.13 0.77 9.27
C MET A 125 22.21 -0.46 9.23
N LEU A 126 21.57 -0.76 10.35
CA LEU A 126 20.59 -1.83 10.48
C LEU A 126 19.19 -1.23 10.61
N THR A 127 18.24 -1.82 9.90
CA THR A 127 16.81 -1.53 10.10
C THR A 127 16.08 -2.85 10.30
N PHE A 128 15.20 -2.89 11.30
CA PHE A 128 14.38 -4.05 11.58
C PHE A 128 12.95 -3.74 11.15
N GLY A 129 12.34 -4.65 10.39
CA GLY A 129 10.91 -4.60 10.14
C GLY A 129 10.17 -4.73 11.47
N ASN A 130 9.43 -3.70 11.88
CA ASN A 130 8.68 -3.68 13.13
C ASN A 130 7.22 -4.14 12.97
N LYS A 131 6.84 -4.61 11.79
CA LYS A 131 5.48 -5.05 11.46
C LYS A 131 5.53 -6.37 10.73
N LEU A 132 4.72 -7.30 11.21
CA LEU A 132 4.45 -8.58 10.57
C LEU A 132 2.99 -8.55 10.10
N HIS A 133 2.77 -8.85 8.83
CA HIS A 133 1.42 -9.03 8.30
C HIS A 133 0.99 -10.47 8.54
N LEU A 134 -0.17 -10.66 9.16
CA LEU A 134 -0.75 -11.98 9.41
C LEU A 134 -2.00 -12.18 8.56
N ASN A 135 -2.25 -13.42 8.13
CA ASN A 135 -3.51 -13.82 7.48
C ASN A 135 -4.61 -14.04 8.54
N HIS A 136 -5.80 -14.42 8.08
CA HIS A 136 -6.94 -14.71 8.95
C HIS A 136 -6.74 -15.92 9.89
N LEU A 137 -5.73 -16.77 9.63
CA LEU A 137 -5.31 -17.89 10.48
C LEU A 137 -4.18 -17.51 11.45
N GLY A 138 -3.70 -16.25 11.41
CA GLY A 138 -2.58 -15.80 12.24
C GLY A 138 -1.21 -16.16 11.69
N GLU A 139 -1.11 -16.61 10.44
CA GLU A 139 0.15 -17.01 9.80
C GLU A 139 0.82 -15.84 9.07
N PRO A 140 2.16 -15.79 9.02
CA PRO A 140 2.90 -14.76 8.29
C PRO A 140 2.55 -14.69 6.81
N VAL A 141 2.32 -13.47 6.33
CA VAL A 141 2.03 -13.16 4.93
C VAL A 141 3.31 -12.65 4.24
N SER A 142 3.56 -13.12 3.01
CA SER A 142 4.80 -12.80 2.28
C SER A 142 4.95 -11.30 2.01
N THR A 143 6.17 -10.78 2.24
CA THR A 143 6.53 -9.39 1.95
C THR A 143 7.14 -9.18 0.56
N SER A 144 7.46 -10.26 -0.15
CA SER A 144 8.23 -10.20 -1.42
C SER A 144 7.39 -9.89 -2.65
N GLY A 145 6.05 -9.87 -2.52
CA GLY A 145 5.11 -9.76 -3.63
C GLY A 145 4.46 -11.10 -3.98
N TYR A 146 3.52 -11.06 -4.92
CA TYR A 146 2.64 -12.18 -5.28
C TYR A 146 2.66 -12.44 -6.78
N LEU A 147 2.82 -13.72 -7.12
CA LEU A 147 2.66 -14.19 -8.49
C LEU A 147 1.19 -14.15 -8.91
N PRO A 148 0.88 -13.64 -10.10
CA PRO A 148 -0.48 -13.65 -10.60
C PRO A 148 -0.93 -15.08 -10.91
N ASN A 149 -2.23 -15.33 -10.77
CA ASN A 149 -2.88 -16.52 -11.28
C ASN A 149 -2.90 -16.50 -12.82
N TYR A 150 -3.03 -15.30 -13.41
CA TYR A 150 -2.99 -15.09 -14.86
C TYR A 150 -2.06 -13.96 -15.24
N TRP A 151 -1.10 -14.25 -16.11
CA TRP A 151 -0.19 -13.25 -16.61
C TRP A 151 -0.88 -12.37 -17.65
N LEU A 152 -0.78 -11.05 -17.47
CA LEU A 152 -1.22 -10.05 -18.44
C LEU A 152 0.01 -9.29 -18.92
N PHE A 153 0.28 -9.35 -20.22
CA PHE A 153 1.37 -8.61 -20.85
C PHE A 153 0.79 -7.66 -21.91
N PRO A 154 1.27 -6.41 -22.01
CA PRO A 154 0.92 -5.55 -23.14
C PRO A 154 1.17 -6.30 -24.47
N PRO A 155 0.26 -6.20 -25.46
CA PRO A 155 -0.83 -5.22 -25.59
C PRO A 155 -2.17 -5.65 -24.97
N MET A 156 -2.22 -6.70 -24.14
CA MET A 156 -3.49 -7.19 -23.57
C MET A 156 -4.25 -6.09 -22.82
N GLY A 157 -5.51 -5.89 -23.20
CA GLY A 157 -6.33 -4.77 -22.78
C GLY A 157 -7.32 -5.14 -21.69
N ILE A 158 -7.96 -4.12 -21.08
CA ILE A 158 -8.98 -4.32 -20.04
C ILE A 158 -10.14 -5.22 -20.48
N THR A 159 -10.44 -5.27 -21.79
CA THR A 159 -11.49 -6.09 -22.40
C THR A 159 -11.28 -7.59 -22.18
N GLU A 160 -10.04 -8.07 -22.27
CA GLU A 160 -9.72 -9.48 -22.06
C GLU A 160 -9.87 -9.87 -20.58
N ILE A 161 -9.54 -8.94 -19.69
CA ILE A 161 -9.73 -9.08 -18.25
C ILE A 161 -11.23 -9.11 -17.91
N MET A 162 -12.02 -8.20 -18.50
CA MET A 162 -13.48 -8.18 -18.30
C MET A 162 -14.14 -9.44 -18.86
N ARG A 163 -13.64 -10.00 -19.97
CA ARG A 163 -14.11 -11.30 -20.47
C ARG A 163 -13.86 -12.41 -19.47
N TYR A 164 -12.73 -12.39 -18.77
CA TYR A 164 -12.45 -13.33 -17.68
C TYR A 164 -13.36 -13.06 -16.46
N ALA A 165 -13.52 -11.79 -16.09
CA ALA A 165 -14.38 -11.36 -14.99
C ALA A 165 -15.86 -11.72 -15.17
N ASN A 166 -16.32 -11.78 -16.42
CA ASN A 166 -17.71 -12.09 -16.77
C ASN A 166 -17.96 -13.57 -17.07
N LYS A 167 -16.92 -14.42 -17.09
CA LYS A 167 -17.16 -15.88 -17.11
C LYS A 167 -17.80 -16.27 -15.79
N SER A 168 -19.06 -16.69 -15.87
CA SER A 168 -19.72 -17.49 -14.84
C SER A 168 -18.91 -18.77 -14.60
N ASN A 169 -18.81 -19.18 -13.33
CA ASN A 169 -18.18 -20.44 -12.93
C ASN A 169 -18.82 -21.63 -13.67
#